data_AF-A0AAN9MRV6-F1
#
_entry.id   AF-A0AAN9MRV6-F1
#
_cell.length_a   1.000
_cell.length_b   1.000
_cell.length_c   1.000
_cell.angle_alpha   90.00
_cell.angle_beta   90.00
_cell.angle_gamma   90.00
#
_symmetry.space_group_name_H-M   'P 1'
#
loop_
_entity.id
_entity.type
_entity.pdbx_description
1 polymer ?
#
loop_
_entity_poly.entity_id
_entity_poly.type
_entity_poly.pdbx_seq_one_letter_code
_entity_poly.pdbx_strand_id
1 'polypeptide(L)'
;METKKHTMAIQAEAALLIMLMMASPIMSCPPTDGRSCKDCIVNQMKNACPSCTPILRCMARCLWDDSSRSYCIKKCDTNNGYPTLSDCKRCMSKCKCSCAN
;
A
#
# COMPACT_ATOMS: atom_id res chain seq x y z
N MET A 1 4.87 52.34 -20.89
CA MET A 1 5.19 50.93 -21.24
C MET A 1 5.78 50.14 -20.06
N GLU A 2 6.27 50.81 -19.02
CA GLU A 2 6.95 50.22 -17.84
C GLU A 2 6.03 49.38 -16.94
N THR A 3 4.80 49.81 -16.71
CA THR A 3 3.82 49.12 -15.84
C THR A 3 3.44 47.72 -16.35
N LYS A 4 3.36 47.51 -17.67
CA LYS A 4 3.06 46.19 -18.27
C LYS A 4 4.20 45.18 -18.06
N LYS A 5 5.46 45.63 -18.07
CA LYS A 5 6.63 44.78 -17.81
C LYS A 5 6.62 44.27 -16.36
N HIS A 6 6.31 45.13 -15.40
CA HIS A 6 6.20 44.76 -13.99
C HIS A 6 5.06 43.75 -13.76
N THR A 7 3.89 43.95 -14.38
CA THR A 7 2.77 43.00 -14.25
C THR A 7 3.09 41.63 -14.84
N MET A 8 3.79 41.58 -15.97
CA MET A 8 4.21 40.31 -16.59
C MET A 8 5.27 39.58 -15.75
N ALA A 9 6.20 40.31 -15.13
CA ALA A 9 7.20 39.72 -14.23
C ALA A 9 6.54 39.11 -12.97
N ILE A 10 5.58 39.84 -12.37
CA ILE A 10 4.84 39.36 -11.19
C ILE A 10 3.99 38.13 -11.53
N GLN A 11 3.36 38.10 -12.72
CA GLN A 11 2.60 36.93 -13.17
C GLN A 11 3.49 35.71 -13.42
N ALA A 12 4.70 35.91 -13.96
CA ALA A 12 5.66 34.84 -14.17
C ALA A 12 6.18 34.27 -12.84
N GLU A 13 6.50 35.12 -11.86
CA GLU A 13 6.90 34.69 -10.52
C GLU A 13 5.77 33.94 -9.79
N ALA A 14 4.53 34.43 -9.88
CA ALA A 14 3.38 33.75 -9.29
C ALA A 14 3.12 32.38 -9.93
N ALA A 15 3.27 32.26 -11.25
CA ALA A 15 3.13 30.98 -11.95
C ALA A 15 4.23 29.97 -11.55
N LEU A 16 5.47 30.44 -11.36
CA LEU A 16 6.59 29.64 -10.86
C LEU A 16 6.34 29.12 -9.45
N LEU A 17 5.82 29.96 -8.55
CA LEU A 17 5.46 29.57 -7.19
C LEU A 17 4.31 28.55 -7.16
N ILE A 18 3.32 28.67 -8.05
CA ILE A 18 2.22 27.71 -8.17
C ILE A 18 2.71 26.36 -8.71
N MET A 19 3.62 26.34 -9.69
CA MET A 19 4.22 25.09 -10.18
C MET A 19 5.07 24.39 -9.10
N LEU A 20 5.79 25.14 -8.26
CA LEU A 20 6.56 24.60 -7.13
C LEU A 20 5.67 23.94 -6.07
N MET A 21 4.45 24.44 -5.84
CA MET A 21 3.50 23.80 -4.90
C MET A 21 2.94 22.47 -5.43
N MET A 22 2.81 22.31 -6.76
CA MET A 22 2.40 21.05 -7.40
C MET A 22 3.55 20.03 -7.50
N ALA A 23 4.79 20.48 -7.34
CA ALA A 23 5.99 19.64 -7.22
C ALA A 23 6.21 19.14 -5.78
N SER A 24 5.18 19.20 -4.93
CA SER A 24 5.19 18.47 -3.67
C SER A 24 5.41 16.99 -3.99
N PRO A 25 6.51 16.36 -3.53
CA PRO A 25 6.57 14.92 -3.57
C PRO A 25 5.34 14.47 -2.78
N ILE A 26 4.46 13.70 -3.45
CA ILE A 26 3.54 12.84 -2.72
C ILE A 26 4.44 12.16 -1.71
N MET A 27 4.18 12.37 -0.43
CA MET A 27 4.96 11.83 0.67
C MET A 27 4.73 10.32 0.69
N SER A 28 5.24 9.63 -0.34
CA SER A 28 5.49 8.21 -0.36
C SER A 28 6.49 8.00 0.76
N CYS A 29 6.04 7.30 1.79
CA CYS A 29 6.70 7.19 3.07
C CYS A 29 8.21 6.89 2.92
N PRO A 30 9.06 7.42 3.82
CA PRO A 30 10.46 7.00 3.87
C PRO A 30 10.53 5.47 3.95
N PRO A 31 11.51 4.83 3.30
CA PRO A 31 11.64 3.38 3.35
C PRO A 31 11.88 3.00 4.80
N THR A 32 10.86 2.43 5.46
CA THR A 32 11.00 1.88 6.81
C THR A 32 11.99 0.73 6.74
N ASP A 33 13.23 1.05 7.12
CA ASP A 33 14.23 0.15 7.65
C ASP A 33 14.42 -1.16 6.89
N GLY A 34 14.94 -1.12 5.65
CA GLY A 34 15.78 -2.17 5.07
C GLY A 34 15.34 -3.65 5.15
N ARG A 35 14.10 -3.93 5.54
CA ARG A 35 13.48 -5.24 5.64
C ARG A 35 12.58 -5.33 4.45
N SER A 36 12.80 -6.32 3.59
CA SER A 36 12.03 -6.51 2.37
C SER A 36 10.53 -6.37 2.67
N CYS A 37 9.72 -5.83 1.75
CA CYS A 37 8.26 -5.76 1.91
C CYS A 37 7.67 -7.10 2.42
N LYS A 38 8.25 -8.22 1.96
CA LYS A 38 7.99 -9.57 2.47
C LYS A 38 8.12 -9.68 3.98
N ASP A 39 9.22 -9.20 4.56
CA ASP A 39 9.47 -9.23 6.00
C ASP A 39 8.52 -8.33 6.77
N CYS A 40 8.17 -7.15 6.22
CA CYS A 40 7.12 -6.30 6.80
C CYS A 40 5.78 -7.05 6.86
N ILE A 41 5.36 -7.66 5.75
CA ILE A 41 4.10 -8.41 5.67
C ILE A 41 4.12 -9.58 6.66
N VAL A 42 5.20 -10.35 6.71
CA VAL A 42 5.34 -11.48 7.65
C VAL A 42 5.30 -11.01 9.10
N ASN A 43 5.95 -9.89 9.41
CA ASN A 43 5.93 -9.30 10.75
C ASN A 43 4.52 -8.82 11.12
N GLN A 44 3.83 -8.14 10.21
CA GLN A 44 2.46 -7.67 10.42
C GLN A 44 1.46 -8.82 10.58
N MET A 45 1.61 -9.91 9.82
CA MET A 45 0.80 -11.11 10.00
C MET A 45 0.97 -11.71 11.40
N LYS A 46 2.19 -11.69 11.96
CA LYS A 46 2.46 -12.22 13.30
C LYS A 46 1.94 -11.30 14.41
N ASN A 47 2.10 -9.99 14.27
CA ASN A 47 1.89 -9.05 15.37
C ASN A 47 0.53 -8.33 15.31
N ALA A 48 0.07 -7.94 14.11
CA ALA A 48 -1.17 -7.18 13.95
C ALA A 48 -2.38 -8.08 13.69
N CYS A 49 -2.19 -9.18 12.95
CA CYS A 49 -3.26 -10.08 12.55
C CYS A 49 -2.91 -11.57 12.78
N PRO A 50 -2.51 -11.98 14.00
CA PRO A 50 -1.99 -13.33 14.28
C PRO A 50 -2.95 -14.45 13.83
N SER A 51 -4.24 -14.28 14.10
CA SER A 51 -5.29 -15.26 13.74
C SER A 51 -5.45 -15.46 12.22
N CYS A 52 -4.96 -14.52 11.41
CA CYS A 52 -5.01 -14.60 9.95
C CYS A 52 -3.81 -15.30 9.32
N THR A 53 -2.75 -15.53 10.10
CA THR A 53 -1.56 -16.25 9.66
C THR A 53 -1.84 -17.57 8.94
N PRO A 54 -2.68 -18.50 9.46
CA PRO A 54 -2.94 -19.77 8.79
C PRO A 54 -3.61 -19.61 7.42
N ILE A 55 -4.65 -18.78 7.33
CA ILE A 55 -5.40 -18.55 6.08
C ILE A 55 -4.52 -17.86 5.04
N LEU A 56 -3.78 -16.82 5.44
CA LEU A 56 -2.89 -16.09 4.53
C LEU A 56 -1.73 -16.98 4.04
N ARG A 57 -1.16 -17.86 4.89
CA ARG A 57 -0.18 -18.86 4.44
C ARG A 57 -0.79 -19.88 3.48
N CYS A 58 -2.02 -20.31 3.73
CA CYS A 58 -2.73 -21.22 2.82
C CYS A 58 -2.90 -20.57 1.45
N MET A 59 -3.37 -19.32 1.40
CA MET A 59 -3.53 -18.55 0.16
C MET A 59 -2.20 -18.38 -0.57
N ALA A 60 -1.12 -18.03 0.14
CA ALA A 60 0.21 -17.86 -0.45
C ALA A 60 0.71 -19.17 -1.07
N ARG A 61 0.61 -20.29 -0.36
CA ARG A 61 1.01 -21.61 -0.89
C ARG A 61 0.16 -22.02 -2.09
N CYS A 62 -1.16 -21.88 -1.98
CA CYS A 62 -2.06 -22.26 -3.06
C CYS A 62 -1.80 -21.44 -4.34
N LEU A 63 -1.54 -20.14 -4.21
CA LEU A 63 -1.22 -19.29 -5.35
C LEU A 63 0.18 -19.57 -5.92
N TRP A 64 1.13 -20.03 -5.09
CA TRP A 64 2.44 -20.49 -5.56
C TRP A 64 2.36 -21.78 -6.39
N ASP A 65 1.35 -22.61 -6.14
CA ASP A 65 1.10 -23.84 -6.90
C ASP A 65 0.35 -23.59 -8.23
N ASP A 66 0.46 -22.38 -8.81
CA ASP A 66 -0.24 -21.94 -10.04
C ASP A 66 -1.76 -22.15 -10.06
N SER A 67 -2.38 -22.27 -8.87
CA SER A 67 -3.82 -22.48 -8.76
C SER A 67 -4.60 -21.18 -8.96
N SER A 68 -5.84 -21.30 -9.46
CA SER A 68 -6.70 -20.14 -9.65
C SER A 68 -7.07 -19.50 -8.31
N ARG A 69 -7.21 -18.17 -8.30
CA ARG A 69 -7.60 -17.41 -7.10
C ARG A 69 -8.90 -17.93 -6.49
N SER A 70 -9.91 -18.22 -7.30
CA SER A 70 -11.21 -18.73 -6.84
C SER A 70 -11.09 -20.10 -6.16
N TYR A 71 -10.25 -20.98 -6.70
CA TYR A 71 -9.94 -22.27 -6.07
C TYR A 71 -9.24 -22.07 -4.72
N CYS A 72 -8.24 -21.19 -4.65
CA CYS A 72 -7.53 -20.93 -3.40
C CYS A 72 -8.42 -20.34 -2.31
N ILE A 73 -9.33 -19.42 -2.67
CA ILE A 73 -10.33 -18.91 -1.73
C ILE A 73 -11.18 -20.06 -1.20
N LYS A 74 -11.76 -20.89 -2.08
CA LYS A 74 -12.59 -22.02 -1.66
C LYS A 74 -11.83 -23.05 -0.80
N LYS A 75 -10.54 -23.24 -1.08
CA LYS A 75 -9.66 -24.17 -0.35
C LYS A 75 -9.25 -23.65 1.03
N CYS A 76 -8.95 -22.36 1.14
CA CYS A 76 -8.37 -21.76 2.34
C CYS A 76 -9.39 -21.07 3.24
N ASP A 77 -10.50 -20.61 2.67
CA ASP A 77 -11.63 -20.00 3.38
C ASP A 77 -12.70 -21.08 3.62
N THR A 78 -12.36 -22.07 4.46
CA THR A 78 -13.33 -23.09 4.89
C THR A 78 -14.43 -22.41 5.69
N ASN A 79 -15.63 -22.33 5.12
CA ASN A 79 -16.85 -21.59 5.55
C ASN A 79 -17.31 -21.74 7.02
N ASN A 80 -16.61 -22.51 7.86
CA ASN A 80 -16.98 -22.82 9.24
C ASN A 80 -15.93 -22.40 10.27
N GLY A 81 -14.85 -21.71 9.87
CA GLY A 81 -13.79 -21.25 10.76
C GLY A 81 -13.71 -19.72 10.87
N TYR A 82 -13.56 -19.20 12.08
CA TYR A 82 -13.19 -17.81 12.33
C TYR A 82 -11.66 -17.70 12.50
N PRO A 83 -10.99 -16.65 11.97
CA PRO A 83 -11.52 -15.56 11.13
C PRO A 83 -11.77 -15.98 9.68
N THR A 84 -12.65 -15.29 8.95
CA THR A 84 -12.81 -15.51 7.51
C THR A 84 -11.70 -14.82 6.71
N LEU A 85 -11.55 -15.16 5.43
CA LEU A 85 -10.65 -14.44 4.54
C LEU A 85 -11.00 -12.93 4.45
N SER A 86 -12.29 -12.60 4.51
CA SER A 86 -12.76 -11.20 4.53
C SER A 86 -12.33 -10.45 5.78
N ASP A 87 -12.41 -11.10 6.95
CA ASP A 87 -11.88 -10.55 8.20
C ASP A 87 -10.39 -10.29 8.11
N CYS A 88 -9.67 -11.24 7.52
CA CYS A 88 -8.22 -11.13 7.35
C CYS A 88 -7.82 -10.04 6.36
N LYS A 89 -8.58 -9.84 5.28
CA LYS A 89 -8.37 -8.73 4.36
C LYS A 89 -8.56 -7.38 5.07
N ARG A 90 -9.62 -7.25 5.89
CA ARG A 90 -9.89 -6.06 6.69
C ARG A 90 -8.85 -5.81 7.78
N CYS A 91 -8.31 -6.87 8.38
CA CYS A 91 -7.22 -6.73 9.35
C CYS A 91 -5.93 -6.27 8.64
N MET A 92 -5.57 -6.93 7.54
CA MET A 92 -4.37 -6.61 6.77
C MET A 92 -4.41 -5.24 6.10
N SER A 93 -5.59 -4.70 5.75
CA SER A 93 -5.69 -3.34 5.20
C SER A 93 -5.26 -2.25 6.19
N LYS A 94 -5.19 -2.57 7.49
CA LYS A 94 -4.62 -1.68 8.52
C LYS A 94 -3.09 -1.75 8.57
N CYS A 95 -2.47 -2.71 7.89
CA CYS A 95 -1.02 -2.86 7.86
C CYS A 95 -0.39 -1.84 6.91
N LYS A 96 0.61 -1.12 7.41
CA LYS A 96 1.31 -0.06 6.68
C LYS A 96 2.60 -0.55 6.02
N CYS A 97 2.54 -1.67 5.30
CA CYS A 97 3.70 -2.11 4.51
C CYS A 97 3.71 -1.38 3.17
N SER A 98 4.77 -0.61 2.90
CA SER A 98 5.02 -0.04 1.58
C SER A 98 5.75 -1.07 0.73
N CYS A 99 5.10 -1.52 -0.34
CA CYS A 99 5.63 -2.49 -1.31
C CYS A 99 5.71 -1.88 -2.71
N ALA A 100 5.85 -0.55 -2.78
CA ALA A 100 6.17 0.14 -4.02
C ALA A 100 7.61 -0.24 -4.40
N ASN A 101 7.75 -0.80 -5.59
CA ASN A 101 9.03 -1.16 -6.19
C ASN A 101 9.72 0.08 -6.75
#